data_AF-A0A6L9IL36-F1
#
_entry.id   AF-A0A6L9IL36-F1
#
_cell.length_a   1.000
_cell.length_b   1.000
_cell.length_c   1.000
_cell.angle_alpha   90.00
_cell.angle_beta   90.00
_cell.angle_gamma   90.00
#
_symmetry.space_group_name_H-M   'P 1'
#
loop_
_entity.id
_entity.type
_entity.pdbx_description
1 polymer ?
#
loop_
_entity_poly.entity_id
_entity_poly.type
_entity_poly.pdbx_seq_one_letter_code
_entity_poly.pdbx_strand_id
1 'polypeptide(L)'
;MLNRRLLLLLTLVIVNTACQALNPPTATPTPTATFTPTLTPSLTPTPTPVPPTDTPTTTPTPTLTPSPTFTPSLTPTASNTPGPTPGFGFDNLDFVEVPADLLARIAGSPQIAFINTNNRAGGTNALTPLPGNNIQTLYYGSPTSAAARTAIIEMNAVTGNQIYIAPSGNPIAYLRQEGAFSQYGLYIIDLEIGLGGRVLALQNLTQRGFFSAPVWSPDGERLAIALATAYDLDIFTVGKDGSNVANLTDHGAYDLWPSWSPDGRFLMFVSDRAVCPSWIPGEPGTCDGTGTPRPDGGNIHILDLTTQQVTRLSDHWVTEPPQWITTRQVGFATGDGVNSRALWVADIFNREAREVRPSGVDDPLKLAEAWSPTGRQVIYQAAGANNDLVLAQVNGTVLDRLTDLTFARYGVAADWSPTGDRLAIGGLVGQCPYGIRVGTISETGFAFNASSNPPPSMCEPIYSPDGRFLAFSGVNTRAANAPDGRRDIYVAQATGFGAVNLTANLLGEIELLGWVGGP
;
A
#
# COMPACT_ATOMS: atom_id res chain seq x y z
N MET A 1 9.80 48.07 27.38
CA MET A 1 9.00 49.30 27.17
C MET A 1 8.40 49.26 25.78
N LEU A 2 7.17 49.76 25.65
CA LEU A 2 6.31 49.88 24.46
C LEU A 2 5.53 48.64 23.98
N ASN A 3 4.39 48.47 24.64
CA ASN A 3 3.10 47.98 24.15
C ASN A 3 2.80 48.31 22.67
N ARG A 4 2.35 47.31 21.91
CA ARG A 4 1.33 47.51 20.87
C ARG A 4 0.30 46.39 20.92
N ARG A 5 -0.92 46.79 21.30
CA ARG A 5 -2.17 46.03 21.25
C ARG A 5 -2.56 45.78 19.79
N LEU A 6 -3.02 44.59 19.46
CA LEU A 6 -3.88 44.38 18.30
C LEU A 6 -5.10 43.52 18.71
N LEU A 7 -6.26 44.03 18.34
CA LEU A 7 -7.62 43.57 18.64
C LEU A 7 -7.91 42.18 18.03
N LEU A 8 -8.43 41.25 18.84
CA LEU A 8 -9.21 40.12 18.35
C LEU A 8 -10.65 40.58 18.08
N LEU A 9 -11.11 40.44 16.84
CA LEU A 9 -12.54 40.45 16.50
C LEU A 9 -13.04 39.00 16.48
N LEU A 10 -13.89 38.68 17.45
CA LEU A 10 -14.61 37.41 17.54
C LEU A 10 -15.95 37.57 16.81
N THR A 11 -16.08 37.06 15.58
CA THR A 11 -17.38 36.92 14.90
C THR A 11 -17.92 35.51 15.13
N LEU A 12 -18.88 35.42 16.05
CA LEU A 12 -19.68 34.24 16.33
C LEU A 12 -20.79 34.12 15.27
N VAL A 13 -20.67 33.15 14.35
CA VAL A 13 -21.76 32.82 13.41
C VAL A 13 -22.63 31.74 14.06
N ILE A 14 -23.81 32.16 14.55
CA ILE A 14 -24.87 31.25 15.01
C ILE A 14 -25.68 30.83 13.78
N VAL A 15 -25.53 29.58 13.34
CA VAL A 15 -26.42 28.99 12.34
C VAL A 15 -27.64 28.42 13.09
N ASN A 16 -28.79 29.09 12.93
CA ASN A 16 -30.09 28.59 13.37
C ASN A 16 -30.48 27.38 12.52
N THR A 17 -30.48 26.19 13.10
CA THR A 17 -31.11 25.01 12.53
C THR A 17 -32.63 25.11 12.67
N ALA A 18 -33.32 25.33 11.55
CA ALA A 18 -34.76 25.18 11.48
C ALA A 18 -35.11 23.69 11.43
N CYS A 19 -35.74 23.17 12.50
CA CYS A 19 -36.46 21.91 12.48
C CYS A 19 -37.64 22.00 11.49
N GLN A 20 -37.53 21.36 10.33
CA GLN A 20 -38.70 21.02 9.52
C GLN A 20 -39.16 19.61 9.91
N ALA A 21 -40.37 19.51 10.43
CA ALA A 21 -41.05 18.25 10.69
C ALA A 21 -41.30 17.51 9.37
N LEU A 22 -40.85 16.26 9.28
CA LEU A 22 -41.11 15.38 8.14
C LEU A 22 -42.61 15.04 8.06
N ASN A 23 -43.23 15.30 6.91
CA ASN A 23 -44.58 14.82 6.63
C ASN A 23 -44.58 13.29 6.49
N PRO A 24 -45.63 12.58 6.97
CA PRO A 24 -45.73 11.14 6.79
C PRO A 24 -45.91 10.79 5.29
N PRO A 25 -45.34 9.67 4.82
CA PRO A 25 -45.37 9.31 3.41
C PRO A 25 -46.79 8.96 2.95
N THR A 26 -47.14 9.46 1.76
CA THR A 26 -48.40 9.17 1.07
C THR A 26 -48.38 7.73 0.55
N ALA A 27 -49.45 6.96 0.78
CA ALA A 27 -49.55 5.59 0.29
C ALA A 27 -49.64 5.54 -1.24
N THR A 28 -48.72 4.81 -1.89
CA THR A 28 -48.70 4.58 -3.34
C THR A 28 -49.72 3.50 -3.73
N PRO A 29 -50.52 3.69 -4.79
CA PRO A 29 -51.52 2.70 -5.21
C PRO A 29 -50.89 1.43 -5.81
N THR A 30 -51.47 0.28 -5.46
CA THR A 30 -51.12 -1.06 -5.96
C THR A 30 -51.43 -1.21 -7.46
N PRO A 31 -50.51 -1.72 -8.30
CA PRO A 31 -50.79 -1.93 -9.73
C PRO A 31 -51.76 -3.10 -9.95
N THR A 32 -52.67 -2.95 -10.91
CA THR A 32 -53.63 -3.97 -11.36
C THR A 32 -53.05 -4.71 -12.58
N ALA A 33 -53.06 -6.04 -12.57
CA ALA A 33 -52.55 -6.86 -13.67
C ALA A 33 -53.42 -6.71 -14.94
N THR A 34 -52.76 -6.60 -16.10
CA THR A 34 -53.42 -6.58 -17.42
C THR A 34 -53.11 -7.87 -18.16
N PHE A 35 -54.14 -8.56 -18.67
CA PHE A 35 -54.00 -9.81 -19.42
C PHE A 35 -54.08 -9.55 -20.92
N THR A 36 -53.12 -10.06 -21.69
CA THR A 36 -53.16 -10.04 -23.16
C THR A 36 -53.08 -11.48 -23.69
N PRO A 37 -54.05 -11.98 -24.47
CA PRO A 37 -53.99 -13.32 -25.02
C PRO A 37 -53.08 -13.37 -26.26
N THR A 38 -52.17 -14.35 -26.31
CA THR A 38 -51.33 -14.62 -27.48
C THR A 38 -51.84 -15.88 -28.20
N LEU A 39 -52.04 -15.79 -29.52
CA LEU A 39 -52.44 -16.93 -30.36
C LEU A 39 -51.21 -17.66 -30.89
N THR A 40 -51.11 -18.96 -30.63
CA THR A 40 -50.08 -19.83 -31.22
C THR A 40 -50.74 -20.72 -32.28
N PRO A 41 -50.41 -20.60 -33.58
CA PRO A 41 -50.92 -21.51 -34.59
C PRO A 41 -50.24 -22.89 -34.50
N SER A 42 -51.05 -23.95 -34.47
CA SER A 42 -50.58 -25.34 -34.59
C SER A 42 -50.73 -25.79 -36.04
N LEU A 43 -49.65 -26.30 -36.66
CA LEU A 43 -49.70 -26.92 -37.98
C LEU A 43 -49.99 -28.41 -37.83
N THR A 44 -51.10 -28.87 -38.41
CA THR A 44 -51.46 -30.29 -38.49
C THR A 44 -51.14 -30.84 -39.88
N PRO A 45 -50.49 -32.00 -40.03
CA PRO A 45 -50.21 -32.60 -41.33
C PRO A 45 -51.47 -33.20 -41.98
N THR A 46 -51.60 -33.02 -43.30
CA THR A 46 -52.72 -33.48 -44.14
C THR A 46 -52.64 -34.99 -44.45
N PRO A 47 -53.69 -35.79 -44.21
CA PRO A 47 -53.80 -37.15 -44.74
C PRO A 47 -54.58 -37.26 -46.07
N THR A 48 -54.13 -38.17 -46.92
CA THR A 48 -54.66 -38.59 -48.25
C THR A 48 -55.99 -39.38 -48.13
N PRO A 49 -56.93 -39.34 -49.11
CA PRO A 49 -58.31 -39.77 -48.90
C PRO A 49 -58.56 -41.28 -49.11
N VAL A 50 -59.44 -41.86 -48.29
CA VAL A 50 -60.07 -43.19 -48.43
C VAL A 50 -61.58 -43.04 -48.15
N PRO A 51 -62.50 -43.74 -48.85
CA PRO A 51 -63.95 -43.47 -48.87
C PRO A 51 -64.71 -44.14 -47.68
N PRO A 52 -66.03 -43.89 -47.50
CA PRO A 52 -66.62 -43.61 -46.20
C PRO A 52 -67.13 -44.84 -45.46
N THR A 53 -67.03 -44.80 -44.13
CA THR A 53 -67.89 -45.59 -43.24
C THR A 53 -68.43 -44.64 -42.18
N ASP A 54 -69.75 -44.48 -42.14
CA ASP A 54 -70.47 -43.63 -41.19
C ASP A 54 -70.20 -44.07 -39.74
N THR A 55 -69.62 -43.17 -38.95
CA THR A 55 -69.66 -43.25 -37.48
C THR A 55 -69.66 -41.83 -36.92
N PRO A 56 -70.62 -41.45 -36.04
CA PRO A 56 -70.67 -40.11 -35.49
C PRO A 56 -69.46 -39.88 -34.57
N THR A 57 -68.55 -39.01 -35.00
CA THR A 57 -67.40 -38.62 -34.16
C THR A 57 -67.77 -37.34 -33.42
N THR A 58 -67.78 -37.40 -32.09
CA THR A 58 -67.96 -36.24 -31.22
C THR A 58 -66.73 -35.33 -31.34
N THR A 59 -66.94 -34.07 -31.72
CA THR A 59 -65.89 -33.04 -31.72
C THR A 59 -65.59 -32.64 -30.27
N PRO A 60 -64.36 -32.82 -29.74
CA PRO A 60 -64.00 -32.23 -28.47
C PRO A 60 -63.81 -30.72 -28.64
N THR A 61 -64.60 -29.93 -27.90
CA THR A 61 -64.36 -28.49 -27.74
C THR A 61 -63.01 -28.29 -27.04
N PRO A 62 -62.10 -27.44 -27.54
CA PRO A 62 -60.86 -27.15 -26.85
C PRO A 62 -61.17 -26.42 -25.53
N THR A 63 -60.90 -27.07 -24.40
CA THR A 63 -60.97 -26.44 -23.08
C THR A 63 -59.71 -25.60 -22.88
N LEU A 64 -59.87 -24.29 -22.73
CA LEU A 64 -58.79 -23.38 -22.34
C LEU A 64 -58.46 -23.61 -20.87
N THR A 65 -57.36 -24.33 -20.59
CA THR A 65 -56.79 -24.37 -19.25
C THR A 65 -55.73 -23.27 -19.17
N PRO A 66 -55.94 -22.17 -18.43
CA PRO A 66 -54.89 -21.19 -18.20
C PRO A 66 -53.78 -21.86 -17.38
N SER A 67 -52.61 -22.04 -18.00
CA SER A 67 -51.40 -22.45 -17.28
C SER A 67 -50.73 -21.18 -16.73
N PRO A 68 -50.55 -21.02 -15.41
CA PRO A 68 -49.88 -19.85 -14.86
C PRO A 68 -48.43 -19.84 -15.36
N THR A 69 -48.12 -18.93 -16.27
CA THR A 69 -46.72 -18.62 -16.59
C THR A 69 -46.25 -17.67 -15.51
N PHE A 70 -45.46 -18.18 -14.58
CA PHE A 70 -44.74 -17.33 -13.63
C PHE A 70 -43.64 -16.62 -14.43
N THR A 71 -43.90 -15.40 -14.87
CA THR A 71 -42.80 -14.46 -15.13
C THR A 71 -42.22 -14.13 -13.76
N PRO A 72 -40.94 -14.43 -13.47
CA PRO A 72 -40.33 -13.89 -12.27
C PRO A 72 -40.39 -12.37 -12.37
N SER A 73 -41.35 -11.76 -11.69
CA SER A 73 -41.22 -10.37 -11.28
C SER A 73 -40.03 -10.39 -10.33
N LEU A 74 -38.87 -9.94 -10.80
CA LEU A 74 -37.84 -9.43 -9.90
C LEU A 74 -38.53 -8.30 -9.13
N THR A 75 -39.17 -8.62 -8.02
CA THR A 75 -39.42 -7.65 -6.98
C THR A 75 -38.01 -7.18 -6.61
N PRO A 76 -37.61 -5.92 -6.88
CA PRO A 76 -36.35 -5.44 -6.36
C PRO A 76 -36.42 -5.65 -4.85
N THR A 77 -35.60 -6.57 -4.35
CA THR A 77 -35.42 -6.76 -2.92
C THR A 77 -35.08 -5.39 -2.35
N ALA A 78 -35.69 -5.07 -1.21
CA ALA A 78 -35.66 -3.75 -0.61
C ALA A 78 -34.28 -3.09 -0.71
N SER A 79 -34.28 -1.92 -1.35
CA SER A 79 -33.29 -0.85 -1.32
C SER A 79 -32.05 -1.15 -0.48
N ASN A 80 -30.90 -1.20 -1.16
CA ASN A 80 -29.58 -0.90 -0.60
C ASN A 80 -29.75 0.16 0.48
N THR A 81 -29.72 -0.24 1.75
CA THR A 81 -29.50 0.75 2.80
C THR A 81 -28.06 1.18 2.54
N PRO A 82 -27.78 2.47 2.22
CA PRO A 82 -26.42 2.90 2.00
C PRO A 82 -25.60 2.44 3.21
N GLY A 83 -24.57 1.67 2.93
CA GLY A 83 -23.64 1.23 3.95
C GLY A 83 -23.06 2.41 4.71
N PRO A 84 -22.53 2.20 5.93
CA PRO A 84 -21.69 3.22 6.54
C PRO A 84 -20.51 3.50 5.60
N THR A 85 -20.49 4.71 5.03
CA THR A 85 -19.31 5.26 4.36
C THR A 85 -18.31 5.69 5.42
N PRO A 86 -16.99 5.54 5.18
CA PRO A 86 -15.98 6.06 6.09
C PRO A 86 -16.23 7.54 6.42
N GLY A 87 -16.33 7.85 7.71
CA GLY A 87 -16.58 9.20 8.21
C GLY A 87 -15.27 9.97 8.37
N PHE A 88 -14.91 10.75 7.36
CA PHE A 88 -13.76 11.65 7.44
C PHE A 88 -14.09 12.90 8.24
N GLY A 89 -13.10 13.41 8.98
CA GLY A 89 -13.16 14.68 9.68
C GLY A 89 -11.75 15.28 9.80
N PHE A 90 -11.61 16.46 10.38
CA PHE A 90 -10.31 16.97 10.83
C PHE A 90 -10.50 17.52 12.23
N ASP A 91 -10.50 16.61 13.20
CA ASP A 91 -10.77 16.90 14.61
C ASP A 91 -9.61 16.46 15.50
N ASN A 92 -9.79 16.57 16.82
CA ASN A 92 -8.76 16.27 17.82
C ASN A 92 -7.39 16.88 17.49
N LEU A 93 -7.40 18.19 17.24
CA LEU A 93 -6.23 18.93 16.77
C LEU A 93 -5.08 18.85 17.78
N ASP A 94 -3.86 18.72 17.24
CA ASP A 94 -2.62 18.70 18.01
C ASP A 94 -1.59 19.63 17.36
N PHE A 95 -0.78 20.29 18.18
CA PHE A 95 0.24 21.21 17.69
C PHE A 95 1.62 20.63 17.95
N VAL A 96 2.47 20.61 16.92
CA VAL A 96 3.86 20.20 17.05
C VAL A 96 4.76 21.40 16.82
N GLU A 97 5.68 21.60 17.76
CA GLU A 97 6.70 22.62 17.63
C GLU A 97 7.74 22.19 16.59
N VAL A 98 7.67 22.80 15.41
CA VAL A 98 8.61 22.55 14.32
C VAL A 98 9.73 23.59 14.35
N PRO A 99 11.01 23.20 14.51
CA PRO A 99 12.11 24.14 14.45
C PRO A 99 12.14 24.88 13.11
N ALA A 100 12.37 26.20 13.16
CA ALA A 100 12.31 27.06 11.97
C ALA A 100 13.30 26.65 10.86
N ASP A 101 14.42 25.99 11.20
CA ASP A 101 15.41 25.51 10.25
C ASP A 101 15.07 24.12 9.66
N LEU A 102 14.11 23.37 10.23
CA LEU A 102 13.82 22.01 9.81
C LEU A 102 13.34 21.96 8.36
N LEU A 103 12.36 22.81 7.99
CA LEU A 103 11.80 22.85 6.64
C LEU A 103 12.86 23.20 5.59
N ALA A 104 13.73 24.16 5.91
CA ALA A 104 14.86 24.51 5.04
C ALA A 104 15.87 23.35 4.92
N ARG A 105 16.11 22.60 5.99
CA ARG A 105 16.99 21.43 5.98
C ARG A 105 16.43 20.28 5.13
N ILE A 106 15.16 19.91 5.31
CA ILE A 106 14.53 18.84 4.52
C ILE A 106 14.41 19.23 3.05
N ALA A 107 14.17 20.51 2.73
CA ALA A 107 14.15 20.97 1.34
C ALA A 107 15.54 21.00 0.69
N GLY A 108 16.58 21.33 1.48
CA GLY A 108 17.94 21.52 0.94
C GLY A 108 18.81 20.26 0.86
N SER A 109 18.51 19.22 1.65
CA SER A 109 19.30 17.99 1.70
C SER A 109 18.47 16.82 2.24
N PRO A 110 18.64 15.60 1.70
CA PRO A 110 18.04 14.41 2.29
C PRO A 110 18.39 14.28 3.78
N GLN A 111 17.38 14.02 4.61
CA GLN A 111 17.53 13.69 6.02
C GLN A 111 17.20 12.22 6.25
N ILE A 112 17.74 11.64 7.31
CA ILE A 112 17.39 10.29 7.76
C ILE A 112 16.17 10.35 8.66
N ALA A 113 15.11 9.61 8.31
CA ALA A 113 13.97 9.37 9.19
C ALA A 113 14.16 8.06 9.95
N PHE A 114 13.97 8.10 11.27
CA PHE A 114 14.06 6.91 12.11
C PHE A 114 13.23 7.01 13.38
N ILE A 115 12.84 5.86 13.91
CA ILE A 115 12.14 5.73 15.18
C ILE A 115 13.15 5.32 16.25
N ASN A 116 12.97 5.89 17.45
CA ASN A 116 13.64 5.42 18.65
C ASN A 116 12.60 5.14 19.74
N THR A 117 12.51 3.88 20.15
CA THR A 117 11.54 3.40 21.14
C THR A 117 12.21 3.15 22.48
N ASN A 118 11.56 3.57 23.58
CA ASN A 118 12.08 3.44 24.95
C ASN A 118 13.38 4.23 25.23
N ASN A 119 13.58 5.37 24.58
CA ASN A 119 14.73 6.23 24.84
C ASN A 119 14.63 6.90 26.22
N ARG A 120 15.46 6.53 27.19
CA ARG A 120 15.47 7.14 28.54
C ARG A 120 16.78 7.84 28.85
N ALA A 121 16.71 9.07 29.36
CA ALA A 121 17.83 9.73 30.03
C ALA A 121 17.87 9.29 31.51
N GLY A 122 19.05 8.89 32.02
CA GLY A 122 19.23 8.54 33.44
C GLY A 122 20.00 7.25 33.73
N GLY A 123 20.34 6.45 32.72
CA GLY A 123 21.31 5.37 32.87
C GLY A 123 22.72 5.91 32.62
N THR A 124 23.59 5.90 33.62
CA THR A 124 25.04 6.15 33.43
C THR A 124 25.74 5.00 32.69
N ASN A 125 25.05 3.87 32.53
CA ASN A 125 25.52 2.67 31.87
C ASN A 125 24.51 2.22 30.81
N ALA A 126 24.90 2.26 29.53
CA ALA A 126 24.10 1.77 28.41
C ALA A 126 23.75 0.27 28.51
N LEU A 127 24.45 -0.48 29.37
CA LEU A 127 24.25 -1.91 29.60
C LEU A 127 23.25 -2.25 30.70
N THR A 128 22.64 -1.26 31.37
CA THR A 128 21.62 -1.52 32.39
C THR A 128 20.23 -1.42 31.76
N PRO A 129 19.47 -2.52 31.62
CA PRO A 129 18.13 -2.48 31.05
C PRO A 129 17.23 -1.60 31.91
N LEU A 130 16.71 -0.51 31.34
CA LEU A 130 15.67 0.28 31.96
C LEU A 130 14.30 -0.30 31.58
N PRO A 131 13.29 -0.28 32.47
CA PRO A 131 11.95 -0.70 32.11
C PRO A 131 11.45 0.09 30.89
N GLY A 132 10.80 -0.56 29.92
CA GLY A 132 10.17 0.15 28.79
C GLY A 132 9.14 1.17 29.28
N ASN A 133 9.02 2.31 28.61
CA ASN A 133 7.89 3.24 28.77
C ASN A 133 6.87 3.11 27.62
N ASN A 134 7.18 2.28 26.61
CA ASN A 134 6.42 2.14 25.36
C ASN A 134 6.20 3.47 24.66
N ILE A 135 7.17 4.39 24.76
CA ILE A 135 7.16 5.65 24.03
C ILE A 135 8.12 5.51 22.86
N GLN A 136 7.67 5.89 21.67
CA GLN A 136 8.51 6.01 20.50
C GLN A 136 8.52 7.45 20.00
N THR A 137 9.66 7.87 19.49
CA THR A 137 9.84 9.21 18.93
C THR A 137 10.36 9.09 17.50
N LEU A 138 9.68 9.77 16.56
CA LEU A 138 10.16 9.95 15.19
C LEU A 138 11.23 11.07 15.18
N TYR A 139 12.37 10.80 14.57
CA TYR A 139 13.45 11.77 14.39
C TYR A 139 13.77 12.00 12.91
N TYR A 140 14.08 13.25 12.56
CA TYR A 140 14.81 13.61 11.34
C TYR A 140 16.24 13.99 11.67
N GLY A 141 17.21 13.25 11.12
CA GLY A 141 18.64 13.40 11.38
C GLY A 141 19.44 13.84 10.16
N SER A 142 20.46 14.66 10.38
CA SER A 142 21.48 14.94 9.37
C SER A 142 22.28 13.68 9.05
N PRO A 143 22.55 13.39 7.76
CA PRO A 143 23.36 12.23 7.37
C PRO A 143 24.82 12.32 7.83
N THR A 144 25.29 13.52 8.21
CA THR A 144 26.70 13.77 8.51
C THR A 144 26.97 14.11 9.98
N SER A 145 25.92 14.18 10.83
CA SER A 145 26.09 14.59 12.23
C SER A 145 25.06 13.95 13.15
N ALA A 146 25.54 13.08 14.06
CA ALA A 146 24.72 12.42 15.08
C ALA A 146 24.05 13.42 16.06
N ALA A 147 24.64 14.60 16.24
CA ALA A 147 24.12 15.65 17.11
C ALA A 147 23.02 16.49 16.45
N ALA A 148 22.97 16.53 15.11
CA ALA A 148 22.00 17.31 14.36
C ALA A 148 20.77 16.45 14.01
N ARG A 149 19.96 16.15 15.03
CA ARG A 149 18.67 15.46 14.90
C ARG A 149 17.56 16.25 15.56
N THR A 150 16.38 16.18 14.97
CA THR A 150 15.18 16.88 15.42
C THR A 150 14.12 15.83 15.75
N ALA A 151 13.59 15.85 16.98
CA ALA A 151 12.42 15.06 17.33
C ALA A 151 11.19 15.69 16.66
N ILE A 152 10.38 14.87 15.99
CA ILE A 152 9.23 15.31 15.20
C ILE A 152 7.94 15.05 15.97
N ILE A 153 7.65 13.78 16.28
CA ILE A 153 6.44 13.39 17.01
C ILE A 153 6.81 12.32 18.04
N GLU A 154 6.19 12.41 19.21
CA GLU A 154 6.23 11.38 20.26
C GLU A 154 4.86 10.68 20.34
N MET A 155 4.86 9.36 20.39
CA MET A 155 3.64 8.55 20.46
C MET A 155 3.86 7.24 21.22
N ASN A 156 2.77 6.58 21.63
CA ASN A 156 2.85 5.25 22.22
C ASN A 156 3.23 4.22 21.14
N ALA A 157 4.21 3.37 21.44
CA ALA A 157 4.61 2.28 20.58
C ALA A 157 3.48 1.26 20.43
N VAL A 158 3.18 0.87 19.19
CA VAL A 158 2.28 -0.23 18.85
C VAL A 158 3.02 -1.29 18.05
N THR A 159 2.43 -2.48 17.98
CA THR A 159 2.91 -3.54 17.10
C THR A 159 2.54 -3.24 15.64
N GLY A 160 3.54 -3.02 14.78
CA GLY A 160 3.39 -2.83 13.34
C GLY A 160 3.66 -1.39 12.86
N ASN A 161 3.55 -1.18 11.55
CA ASN A 161 3.80 0.12 10.92
C ASN A 161 2.70 1.11 11.32
N GLN A 162 3.11 2.25 11.88
CA GLN A 162 2.19 3.29 12.34
C GLN A 162 2.53 4.67 11.80
N ILE A 163 3.62 4.84 11.04
CA ILE A 163 4.09 6.14 10.51
C ILE A 163 4.28 6.02 8.99
N TYR A 164 3.73 6.99 8.26
CA TYR A 164 3.77 7.08 6.80
C TYR A 164 4.14 8.51 6.42
N ILE A 165 5.32 8.68 5.85
CA ILE A 165 5.92 10.00 5.60
C ILE A 165 5.83 10.30 4.10
N ALA A 166 5.40 11.51 3.72
CA ALA A 166 5.47 11.94 2.34
C ALA A 166 6.94 12.00 1.86
N PRO A 167 7.24 11.74 0.57
CA PRO A 167 8.63 11.71 0.09
C PRO A 167 9.44 12.99 0.38
N SER A 168 8.77 14.14 0.34
CA SER A 168 9.30 15.48 0.72
C SER A 168 9.70 15.61 2.19
N GLY A 169 9.30 14.68 3.05
CA GLY A 169 9.38 14.78 4.52
C GLY A 169 8.22 15.55 5.16
N ASN A 170 7.24 16.01 4.38
CA ASN A 170 6.05 16.70 4.86
C ASN A 170 4.89 16.54 3.87
N PRO A 171 3.69 16.11 4.27
CA PRO A 171 3.18 15.79 5.61
C PRO A 171 3.52 14.37 6.12
N ILE A 172 3.09 14.08 7.35
CA ILE A 172 3.21 12.76 7.99
C ILE A 172 1.81 12.26 8.38
N ALA A 173 1.48 11.04 7.98
CA ALA A 173 0.31 10.32 8.46
C ALA A 173 0.73 9.28 9.50
N TYR A 174 -0.04 9.14 10.58
CA TYR A 174 0.29 8.17 11.63
C TYR A 174 -0.93 7.66 12.39
N LEU A 175 -0.87 6.42 12.84
CA LEU A 175 -1.87 5.86 13.74
C LEU A 175 -1.55 6.26 15.18
N ARG A 176 -2.55 6.74 15.91
CA ARG A 176 -2.41 7.15 17.30
C ARG A 176 -3.49 6.50 18.15
N GLN A 177 -3.09 5.95 19.29
CA GLN A 177 -4.05 5.45 20.29
C GLN A 177 -4.76 6.62 20.98
N GLU A 178 -6.07 6.49 21.14
CA GLU A 178 -6.96 7.43 21.78
C GLU A 178 -7.61 6.81 23.01
N GLY A 179 -7.55 7.54 24.13
CA GLY A 179 -8.19 7.14 25.38
C GLY A 179 -7.74 5.79 25.93
N ALA A 180 -8.55 5.22 26.84
CA ALA A 180 -8.20 4.05 27.64
C ALA A 180 -8.63 2.70 27.03
N PHE A 181 -9.29 2.68 25.86
CA PHE A 181 -9.96 1.47 25.33
C PHE A 181 -9.44 1.03 23.95
N SER A 182 -8.14 1.19 23.69
CA SER A 182 -7.51 0.78 22.42
C SER A 182 -8.19 1.36 21.18
N GLN A 183 -8.82 2.52 21.30
CA GLN A 183 -9.32 3.23 20.12
C GLN A 183 -8.13 3.83 19.39
N TYR A 184 -8.19 3.88 18.07
CA TYR A 184 -7.16 4.51 17.26
C TYR A 184 -7.79 5.50 16.29
N GLY A 185 -7.01 6.53 16.00
CA GLY A 185 -7.27 7.45 14.90
C GLY A 185 -6.10 7.43 13.93
N LEU A 186 -6.40 7.62 12.65
CA LEU A 186 -5.41 8.04 11.67
C LEU A 186 -5.31 9.56 11.75
N TYR A 187 -4.10 10.05 12.00
CA TYR A 187 -3.77 11.46 12.07
C TYR A 187 -2.95 11.85 10.86
N ILE A 188 -3.08 13.10 10.45
CA ILE A 188 -2.15 13.76 9.54
C ILE A 188 -1.61 14.99 10.27
N ILE A 189 -0.30 15.22 10.12
CA ILE A 189 0.33 16.46 10.54
C ILE A 189 1.09 17.11 9.38
N ASP A 190 0.85 18.40 9.22
CA ASP A 190 1.58 19.27 8.32
C ASP A 190 2.64 20.04 9.12
N LEU A 191 3.91 19.72 8.87
CA LEU A 191 5.07 20.34 9.50
C LEU A 191 5.29 21.79 9.04
N GLU A 192 4.70 22.21 7.92
CA GLU A 192 4.81 23.60 7.45
C GLU A 192 4.12 24.57 8.42
N ILE A 193 2.96 24.15 8.93
CA ILE A 193 2.14 24.93 9.87
C ILE A 193 2.18 24.39 11.30
N GLY A 194 2.80 23.23 11.53
CA GLY A 194 2.90 22.59 12.84
C GLY A 194 1.56 22.15 13.43
N LEU A 195 0.58 21.84 12.57
CA LEU A 195 -0.78 21.46 12.96
C LEU A 195 -1.08 20.05 12.48
N GLY A 196 -1.50 19.20 13.40
CA GLY A 196 -2.03 17.88 13.13
C GLY A 196 -3.48 17.74 13.55
N GLY A 197 -4.16 16.76 12.96
CA GLY A 197 -5.55 16.44 13.25
C GLY A 197 -5.86 15.00 12.86
N ARG A 198 -6.87 14.44 13.53
CA ARG A 198 -7.41 13.13 13.17
C ARG A 198 -8.24 13.25 11.91
N VAL A 199 -7.89 12.45 10.91
CA VAL A 199 -8.62 12.35 9.64
C VAL A 199 -9.67 11.25 9.62
N LEU A 200 -9.45 10.19 10.40
CA LEU A 200 -10.34 9.04 10.45
C LEU A 200 -10.27 8.36 11.82
N ALA A 201 -11.42 7.96 12.38
CA ALA A 201 -11.46 7.02 13.50
C ALA A 201 -11.23 5.60 12.94
N LEU A 202 -9.99 5.13 13.03
CA LEU A 202 -9.53 3.90 12.38
C LEU A 202 -8.73 3.05 13.36
N GLN A 203 -9.26 1.87 13.69
CA GLN A 203 -8.64 0.95 14.66
C GLN A 203 -7.28 0.41 14.19
N ASN A 204 -7.17 0.06 12.92
CA ASN A 204 -5.95 -0.40 12.27
C ASN A 204 -6.12 -0.34 10.74
N LEU A 205 -5.02 -0.56 10.02
CA LEU A 205 -5.00 -0.60 8.56
C LEU A 205 -5.33 -1.97 7.96
N THR A 206 -5.61 -2.97 8.80
CA THR A 206 -6.08 -4.28 8.37
C THR A 206 -7.59 -4.27 8.21
N GLN A 207 -8.03 -3.87 7.01
CA GLN A 207 -9.45 -3.75 6.69
C GLN A 207 -9.94 -5.05 6.04
N ARG A 208 -11.02 -5.63 6.58
CA ARG A 208 -11.61 -6.91 6.13
C ARG A 208 -10.64 -8.11 6.02
N GLY A 209 -9.52 -8.06 6.75
CA GLY A 209 -8.48 -9.10 6.73
C GLY A 209 -7.26 -8.78 5.87
N PHE A 210 -7.25 -7.65 5.18
CA PHE A 210 -6.15 -7.21 4.33
C PHE A 210 -5.43 -6.03 4.95
N PHE A 211 -4.12 -6.18 5.15
CA PHE A 211 -3.27 -5.04 5.44
C PHE A 211 -2.98 -4.29 4.13
N SER A 212 -3.34 -3.01 4.08
CA SER A 212 -3.03 -2.13 2.97
C SER A 212 -2.46 -0.81 3.50
N ALA A 213 -1.17 -0.59 3.26
CA ALA A 213 -0.51 0.63 3.69
C ALA A 213 -1.09 1.85 2.96
N PRO A 214 -1.34 2.97 3.67
CA PRO A 214 -1.68 4.23 3.05
C PRO A 214 -0.42 4.82 2.39
N VAL A 215 -0.61 5.53 1.28
CA VAL A 215 0.50 6.09 0.49
C VAL A 215 0.26 7.55 0.14
N TRP A 216 1.26 8.39 0.41
CA TRP A 216 1.25 9.78 0.00
C TRP A 216 1.49 9.89 -1.51
N SER A 217 0.81 10.85 -2.15
CA SER A 217 1.15 11.29 -3.48
C SER A 217 2.58 11.83 -3.51
N PRO A 218 3.29 11.79 -4.65
CA PRO A 218 4.68 12.24 -4.71
C PRO A 218 4.87 13.72 -4.30
N ASP A 219 3.85 14.55 -4.50
CA ASP A 219 3.82 15.94 -4.08
C ASP A 219 3.47 16.16 -2.59
N GLY A 220 3.04 15.11 -1.88
CA GLY A 220 2.63 15.16 -0.48
C GLY A 220 1.25 15.77 -0.22
N GLU A 221 0.48 16.11 -1.25
CA GLU A 221 -0.80 16.81 -1.07
C GLU A 221 -1.97 15.88 -0.73
N ARG A 222 -1.88 14.58 -1.08
CA ARG A 222 -2.97 13.62 -0.88
C ARG A 222 -2.46 12.29 -0.33
N LEU A 223 -3.21 11.72 0.60
CA LEU A 223 -3.01 10.37 1.13
C LEU A 223 -4.04 9.43 0.51
N ALA A 224 -3.61 8.37 -0.16
CA ALA A 224 -4.47 7.29 -0.64
C ALA A 224 -4.55 6.16 0.40
N ILE A 225 -5.75 5.64 0.66
CA ILE A 225 -6.03 4.68 1.73
C ILE A 225 -7.12 3.71 1.27
N ALA A 226 -6.91 2.40 1.46
CA ALA A 226 -7.97 1.40 1.28
C ALA A 226 -8.84 1.33 2.53
N LEU A 227 -10.16 1.52 2.40
CA LEU A 227 -11.10 1.55 3.52
C LEU A 227 -12.31 0.65 3.26
N ALA A 228 -12.77 -0.01 4.31
CA ALA A 228 -13.99 -0.80 4.26
C ALA A 228 -15.22 0.10 4.17
N THR A 229 -16.10 -0.21 3.23
CA THR A 229 -17.48 0.28 3.22
C THR A 229 -18.39 -0.79 3.87
N ALA A 230 -19.71 -0.75 3.62
CA ALA A 230 -20.62 -1.80 4.08
C ALA A 230 -20.23 -3.21 3.60
N TYR A 231 -19.80 -3.35 2.35
CA TYR A 231 -19.67 -4.66 1.72
C TYR A 231 -18.31 -4.89 1.06
N ASP A 232 -17.67 -3.83 0.59
CA ASP A 232 -16.45 -3.87 -0.21
C ASP A 232 -15.25 -3.16 0.49
N LEU A 233 -14.18 -2.94 -0.28
CA LEU A 233 -13.03 -2.12 0.07
C LEU A 233 -12.77 -1.20 -1.11
N ASP A 234 -12.75 0.09 -0.84
CA ASP A 234 -12.46 1.09 -1.87
C ASP A 234 -11.21 1.89 -1.53
N ILE A 235 -10.61 2.48 -2.56
CA ILE A 235 -9.49 3.39 -2.44
C ILE A 235 -10.02 4.82 -2.31
N PHE A 236 -9.83 5.39 -1.13
CA PHE A 236 -10.12 6.79 -0.85
C PHE A 236 -8.86 7.64 -0.95
N THR A 237 -9.05 8.93 -1.21
CA THR A 237 -8.02 9.95 -0.99
C THR A 237 -8.50 11.02 -0.03
N VAL A 238 -7.57 11.59 0.73
CA VAL A 238 -7.78 12.74 1.61
C VAL A 238 -6.61 13.70 1.49
N GLY A 239 -6.89 15.01 1.51
CA GLY A 239 -5.88 16.05 1.49
C GLY A 239 -5.08 16.10 2.80
N LYS A 240 -3.88 16.68 2.76
CA LYS A 240 -3.03 16.83 3.96
C LYS A 240 -3.66 17.65 5.09
N ASP A 241 -4.63 18.50 4.76
CA ASP A 241 -5.43 19.31 5.69
C ASP A 241 -6.77 18.64 6.10
N GLY A 242 -6.98 17.38 5.69
CA GLY A 242 -8.24 16.65 5.88
C GLY A 242 -9.34 16.99 4.87
N SER A 243 -9.10 17.90 3.92
CA SER A 243 -10.07 18.29 2.89
C SER A 243 -10.02 17.35 1.68
N ASN A 244 -10.80 17.68 0.63
CA ASN A 244 -10.75 17.01 -0.68
C ASN A 244 -10.90 15.47 -0.62
N VAL A 245 -11.72 14.99 0.31
CA VAL A 245 -12.03 13.57 0.43
C VAL A 245 -12.75 13.09 -0.83
N ALA A 246 -12.23 12.03 -1.45
CA ALA A 246 -12.83 11.42 -2.62
C ALA A 246 -12.71 9.90 -2.57
N ASN A 247 -13.79 9.20 -2.91
CA ASN A 247 -13.74 7.78 -3.22
C ASN A 247 -13.30 7.61 -4.68
N LEU A 248 -12.16 6.97 -4.93
CA LEU A 248 -11.59 6.80 -6.27
C LEU A 248 -12.00 5.49 -6.94
N THR A 249 -12.50 4.52 -6.17
CA THR A 249 -13.05 3.28 -6.68
C THR A 249 -14.45 3.09 -6.09
N ASP A 250 -15.41 2.62 -6.87
CA ASP A 250 -16.79 2.40 -6.43
C ASP A 250 -17.38 1.30 -7.31
N HIS A 251 -16.87 0.07 -7.12
CA HIS A 251 -17.18 -1.08 -7.98
C HIS A 251 -17.69 -2.31 -7.19
N GLY A 252 -17.93 -2.21 -5.89
CA GLY A 252 -18.38 -3.36 -5.09
C GLY A 252 -17.32 -4.45 -4.89
N ALA A 253 -16.12 -4.31 -5.47
CA ALA A 253 -15.01 -5.25 -5.37
C ALA A 253 -14.05 -4.85 -4.24
N TYR A 254 -13.14 -5.73 -3.83
CA TYR A 254 -12.06 -5.34 -2.93
C TYR A 254 -10.91 -4.72 -3.74
N ASP A 255 -10.73 -3.41 -3.57
CA ASP A 255 -9.62 -2.64 -4.11
C ASP A 255 -8.59 -2.35 -3.00
N LEU A 256 -7.33 -2.75 -3.24
CA LEU A 256 -6.26 -2.84 -2.24
C LEU A 256 -4.94 -2.26 -2.78
N TRP A 257 -3.99 -2.03 -1.87
CA TRP A 257 -2.60 -1.65 -2.16
C TRP A 257 -2.47 -0.48 -3.14
N PRO A 258 -3.01 0.70 -2.79
CA PRO A 258 -2.85 1.88 -3.62
C PRO A 258 -1.36 2.24 -3.75
N SER A 259 -0.96 2.69 -4.94
CA SER A 259 0.41 3.14 -5.20
C SER A 259 0.43 4.21 -6.30
N TRP A 260 0.90 5.42 -5.97
CA TRP A 260 1.01 6.51 -6.93
C TRP A 260 2.16 6.29 -7.90
N SER A 261 1.96 6.64 -9.18
CA SER A 261 3.09 6.72 -10.11
C SER A 261 4.08 7.79 -9.64
N PRO A 262 5.38 7.66 -9.95
CA PRO A 262 6.39 8.62 -9.51
C PRO A 262 6.12 10.08 -9.93
N ASP A 263 5.36 10.29 -11.01
CA ASP A 263 4.94 11.61 -11.50
C ASP A 263 3.56 12.06 -10.95
N GLY A 264 2.90 11.24 -10.12
CA GLY A 264 1.60 11.52 -9.51
C GLY A 264 0.41 11.48 -10.45
N ARG A 265 0.57 11.13 -11.73
CA ARG A 265 -0.51 11.13 -12.72
C ARG A 265 -1.45 9.92 -12.60
N PHE A 266 -0.92 8.78 -12.19
CA PHE A 266 -1.63 7.52 -12.13
C PHE A 266 -1.68 6.99 -10.70
N LEU A 267 -2.75 6.27 -10.39
CA LEU A 267 -2.85 5.48 -9.18
C LEU A 267 -3.02 4.01 -9.56
N MET A 268 -2.08 3.18 -9.13
CA MET A 268 -2.16 1.73 -9.24
C MET A 268 -2.87 1.15 -8.02
N PHE A 269 -3.65 0.09 -8.22
CA PHE A 269 -4.25 -0.70 -7.15
C PHE A 269 -4.48 -2.14 -7.61
N VAL A 270 -4.71 -3.05 -6.67
CA VAL A 270 -5.05 -4.44 -6.94
C VAL A 270 -6.53 -4.66 -6.65
N SER A 271 -7.23 -5.34 -7.56
CA SER A 271 -8.67 -5.57 -7.46
C SER A 271 -9.04 -7.02 -7.67
N ASP A 272 -9.89 -7.57 -6.81
CA ASP A 272 -10.41 -8.93 -6.93
C ASP A 272 -11.57 -9.06 -7.93
N ARG A 273 -11.97 -7.97 -8.60
CA ARG A 273 -13.14 -7.86 -9.50
C ARG A 273 -13.24 -8.90 -10.61
N ALA A 274 -12.12 -9.54 -10.98
CA ALA A 274 -12.10 -10.61 -11.99
C ALA A 274 -12.63 -11.95 -11.46
N VAL A 275 -12.46 -12.23 -10.17
CA VAL A 275 -12.95 -13.43 -9.50
C VAL A 275 -14.26 -13.15 -8.80
N CYS A 276 -14.36 -11.99 -8.14
CA CYS A 276 -15.57 -11.54 -7.49
C CYS A 276 -16.04 -10.20 -8.06
N PRO A 277 -17.01 -10.19 -9.00
CA PRO A 277 -17.49 -8.95 -9.61
C PRO A 277 -18.04 -7.93 -8.60
N SER A 278 -18.68 -8.40 -7.52
CA SER A 278 -19.17 -7.55 -6.45
C SER A 278 -19.35 -8.32 -5.13
N TRP A 279 -19.14 -7.65 -4.01
CA TRP A 279 -19.44 -8.10 -2.65
C TRP A 279 -20.76 -7.51 -2.13
N ILE A 280 -21.39 -6.62 -2.90
CA ILE A 280 -22.65 -5.97 -2.53
C ILE A 280 -23.79 -6.99 -2.69
N PRO A 281 -24.58 -7.25 -1.63
CA PRO A 281 -25.68 -8.19 -1.71
C PRO A 281 -26.73 -7.81 -2.75
N GLY A 282 -27.18 -8.78 -3.53
CA GLY A 282 -28.21 -8.60 -4.56
C GLY A 282 -27.70 -8.05 -5.91
N GLU A 283 -26.42 -7.71 -6.03
CA GLU A 283 -25.83 -7.37 -7.33
C GLU A 283 -25.55 -8.62 -8.19
N PRO A 284 -25.60 -8.52 -9.53
CA PRO A 284 -25.29 -9.64 -10.40
C PRO A 284 -23.88 -10.17 -10.17
N GLY A 285 -23.75 -11.47 -9.92
CA GLY A 285 -22.44 -12.11 -9.70
C GLY A 285 -21.85 -11.84 -8.31
N THR A 286 -22.68 -11.44 -7.34
CA THR A 286 -22.23 -11.17 -5.97
C THR A 286 -21.63 -12.40 -5.27
N CYS A 287 -20.61 -12.18 -4.44
CA CYS A 287 -19.94 -13.21 -3.64
C CYS A 287 -20.36 -13.19 -2.16
N ASP A 288 -21.53 -12.64 -1.85
CA ASP A 288 -22.11 -12.52 -0.51
C ASP A 288 -22.54 -13.84 0.16
N GLY A 289 -22.43 -14.98 -0.55
CA GLY A 289 -22.76 -16.30 -0.04
C GLY A 289 -21.83 -16.79 1.09
N THR A 290 -22.35 -17.62 2.00
CA THR A 290 -21.63 -18.13 3.19
C THR A 290 -20.53 -19.18 2.87
N GLY A 291 -20.12 -19.33 1.62
CA GLY A 291 -19.17 -20.34 1.16
C GLY A 291 -18.15 -19.86 0.13
N THR A 292 -18.22 -18.60 -0.30
CA THR A 292 -17.24 -17.98 -1.21
C THR A 292 -16.00 -17.60 -0.41
N PRO A 293 -14.84 -18.27 -0.61
CA PRO A 293 -13.62 -17.87 0.06
C PRO A 293 -13.24 -16.47 -0.41
N ARG A 294 -12.83 -15.62 0.53
CA ARG A 294 -12.32 -14.29 0.20
C ARG A 294 -11.00 -14.48 -0.58
N PRO A 295 -10.86 -13.86 -1.76
CA PRO A 295 -9.61 -13.91 -2.51
C PRO A 295 -8.50 -13.24 -1.70
N ASP A 296 -7.29 -13.77 -1.74
CA ASP A 296 -6.11 -13.26 -1.03
C ASP A 296 -5.30 -12.23 -1.86
N GLY A 297 -5.89 -11.72 -2.94
CA GLY A 297 -5.21 -10.91 -3.94
C GLY A 297 -6.15 -10.42 -5.04
N GLY A 298 -5.58 -10.09 -6.20
CA GLY A 298 -6.36 -9.59 -7.34
C GLY A 298 -5.53 -9.34 -8.60
N ASN A 299 -6.12 -8.63 -9.55
CA ASN A 299 -5.45 -8.14 -10.74
C ASN A 299 -5.06 -6.67 -10.61
N ILE A 300 -3.95 -6.30 -11.25
CA ILE A 300 -3.42 -4.94 -11.21
C ILE A 300 -4.24 -4.02 -12.13
N HIS A 301 -4.66 -2.89 -11.59
CA HIS A 301 -5.39 -1.83 -12.28
C HIS A 301 -4.65 -0.50 -12.17
N ILE A 302 -4.83 0.34 -13.18
CA ILE A 302 -4.28 1.69 -13.26
C ILE A 302 -5.45 2.66 -13.48
N LEU A 303 -5.61 3.60 -12.55
CA LEU A 303 -6.47 4.76 -12.65
C LEU A 303 -5.66 5.94 -13.20
N ASP A 304 -6.05 6.49 -14.34
CA ASP A 304 -5.56 7.78 -14.82
C ASP A 304 -6.38 8.90 -14.16
N LEU A 305 -5.75 9.69 -13.30
CA LEU A 305 -6.43 10.75 -12.55
C LEU A 305 -6.91 11.90 -13.43
N THR A 306 -6.32 12.07 -14.62
CA THR A 306 -6.68 13.13 -15.55
C THR A 306 -7.98 12.78 -16.27
N THR A 307 -8.14 11.51 -16.67
CA THR A 307 -9.31 11.04 -17.43
C THR A 307 -10.34 10.32 -16.56
N GLN A 308 -9.99 10.00 -15.31
CA GLN A 308 -10.75 9.15 -14.39
C GLN A 308 -11.01 7.74 -14.93
N GLN A 309 -10.22 7.30 -15.91
CA GLN A 309 -10.36 5.98 -16.51
C GLN A 309 -9.58 4.94 -15.70
N VAL A 310 -10.26 3.87 -15.31
CA VAL A 310 -9.65 2.65 -14.75
C VAL A 310 -9.39 1.65 -15.86
N THR A 311 -8.19 1.08 -15.88
CA THR A 311 -7.79 0.06 -16.86
C THR A 311 -7.06 -1.08 -16.17
N ARG A 312 -7.38 -2.32 -16.55
CA ARG A 312 -6.62 -3.50 -16.11
C ARG A 312 -5.27 -3.51 -16.81
N LEU A 313 -4.19 -3.59 -16.05
CA LEU A 313 -2.82 -3.62 -16.56
C LEU A 313 -2.42 -5.02 -17.03
N SER A 314 -2.86 -6.04 -16.29
CA SER A 314 -2.37 -7.41 -16.43
C SER A 314 -3.45 -8.43 -16.08
N ASP A 315 -3.45 -9.56 -16.79
CA ASP A 315 -4.32 -10.70 -16.49
C ASP A 315 -3.81 -11.57 -15.33
N HIS A 316 -2.59 -11.32 -14.88
CA HIS A 316 -1.96 -12.06 -13.79
C HIS A 316 -2.58 -11.72 -12.43
N TRP A 317 -2.77 -12.76 -11.62
CA TRP A 317 -3.21 -12.66 -10.24
C TRP A 317 -2.01 -12.45 -9.31
N VAL A 318 -2.07 -11.42 -8.47
CA VAL A 318 -1.04 -11.07 -7.50
C VAL A 318 -1.60 -11.15 -6.09
N THR A 319 -0.82 -11.72 -5.17
CA THR A 319 -1.14 -11.87 -3.73
C THR A 319 -0.26 -10.97 -2.86
N GLU A 320 0.51 -10.09 -3.48
CA GLU A 320 1.40 -9.15 -2.85
C GLU A 320 1.42 -7.83 -3.65
N PRO A 321 1.79 -6.70 -3.02
CA PRO A 321 1.68 -5.39 -3.66
C PRO A 321 2.64 -5.26 -4.86
N PRO A 322 2.14 -4.84 -6.04
CA PRO A 322 2.99 -4.45 -7.16
C PRO A 322 3.73 -3.13 -6.86
N GLN A 323 4.84 -2.88 -7.56
CA GLN A 323 5.68 -1.69 -7.37
C GLN A 323 5.93 -0.94 -8.67
N TRP A 324 5.90 0.39 -8.63
CA TRP A 324 6.37 1.21 -9.73
C TRP A 324 7.90 1.10 -9.85
N ILE A 325 8.38 0.81 -11.05
CA ILE A 325 9.81 0.81 -11.38
C ILE A 325 10.20 2.16 -12.00
N THR A 326 9.36 2.65 -12.91
CA THR A 326 9.48 3.97 -13.55
C THR A 326 8.09 4.57 -13.70
N THR A 327 7.95 5.78 -14.26
CA THR A 327 6.63 6.35 -14.61
C THR A 327 5.87 5.55 -15.66
N ARG A 328 6.51 4.55 -16.30
CA ARG A 328 5.93 3.72 -17.36
C ARG A 328 5.86 2.24 -17.00
N GLN A 329 6.69 1.77 -16.06
CA GLN A 329 6.85 0.34 -15.79
C GLN A 329 6.45 -0.01 -14.36
N VAL A 330 5.76 -1.15 -14.24
CA VAL A 330 5.35 -1.76 -12.99
C VAL A 330 5.98 -3.15 -12.87
N GLY A 331 6.65 -3.41 -11.76
CA GLY A 331 7.16 -4.72 -11.37
C GLY A 331 6.20 -5.42 -10.43
N PHE A 332 6.02 -6.72 -10.59
CA PHE A 332 5.17 -7.51 -9.70
C PHE A 332 5.60 -8.99 -9.69
N ALA A 333 5.09 -9.74 -8.72
CA ALA A 333 5.28 -11.18 -8.65
C ALA A 333 3.96 -11.95 -8.67
N THR A 334 4.06 -13.20 -9.10
CA THR A 334 2.94 -14.15 -9.14
C THR A 334 3.40 -15.50 -8.59
N GLY A 335 2.49 -16.25 -7.99
CA GLY A 335 2.76 -17.58 -7.46
C GLY A 335 2.28 -17.70 -6.04
N ASP A 336 2.62 -18.82 -5.38
CA ASP A 336 2.24 -19.09 -4.00
C ASP A 336 3.32 -18.64 -2.98
N GLY A 337 4.46 -18.14 -3.46
CA GLY A 337 5.57 -17.69 -2.62
C GLY A 337 6.31 -18.80 -1.87
N VAL A 338 5.87 -20.06 -2.02
CA VAL A 338 6.38 -21.23 -1.29
C VAL A 338 6.99 -22.25 -2.25
N ASN A 339 6.28 -22.60 -3.32
CA ASN A 339 6.72 -23.54 -4.35
C ASN A 339 7.07 -22.81 -5.66
N SER A 340 6.43 -21.68 -5.93
CA SER A 340 6.67 -20.86 -7.12
C SER A 340 6.52 -19.38 -6.82
N ARG A 341 7.44 -18.56 -7.36
CA ARG A 341 7.32 -17.10 -7.39
C ARG A 341 8.07 -16.56 -8.59
N ALA A 342 7.32 -16.09 -9.58
CA ALA A 342 7.83 -15.52 -10.83
C ALA A 342 7.74 -13.99 -10.80
N LEU A 343 8.75 -13.31 -11.35
CA LEU A 343 8.80 -11.85 -11.46
C LEU A 343 8.34 -11.42 -12.85
N TRP A 344 7.61 -10.31 -12.91
CA TRP A 344 7.07 -9.73 -14.13
C TRP A 344 7.33 -8.23 -14.17
N VAL A 345 7.46 -7.71 -15.39
CA VAL A 345 7.45 -6.27 -15.67
C VAL A 345 6.34 -5.99 -16.67
N ALA A 346 5.48 -5.03 -16.36
CA ALA A 346 4.45 -4.54 -17.26
C ALA A 346 4.67 -3.07 -17.63
N ASP A 347 4.30 -2.72 -18.86
CA ASP A 347 4.28 -1.35 -19.36
C ASP A 347 2.83 -0.84 -19.38
N ILE A 348 2.61 0.31 -18.73
CA ILE A 348 1.25 0.80 -18.48
C ILE A 348 0.51 1.28 -19.74
N PHE A 349 1.23 1.61 -20.81
CA PHE A 349 0.62 2.19 -22.01
C PHE A 349 0.23 1.13 -23.03
N ASN A 350 1.08 0.11 -23.24
CA ASN A 350 0.77 -0.99 -24.14
C ASN A 350 0.10 -2.18 -23.43
N ARG A 351 0.10 -2.20 -22.09
CA ARG A 351 -0.49 -3.26 -21.24
C ARG A 351 0.10 -4.64 -21.50
N GLU A 352 1.38 -4.66 -21.83
CA GLU A 352 2.12 -5.90 -22.06
C GLU A 352 2.90 -6.24 -20.79
N ALA A 353 2.61 -7.40 -20.19
CA ALA A 353 3.37 -7.98 -19.10
C ALA A 353 4.35 -9.03 -19.63
N ARG A 354 5.59 -8.95 -19.19
CA ARG A 354 6.65 -9.90 -19.55
C ARG A 354 7.27 -10.49 -18.29
N GLU A 355 7.39 -11.81 -18.27
CA GLU A 355 8.09 -12.50 -17.20
C GLU A 355 9.61 -12.31 -17.33
N VAL A 356 10.26 -12.03 -16.20
CA VAL A 356 11.72 -12.05 -16.08
C VAL A 356 12.16 -13.49 -15.92
N ARG A 357 12.35 -14.18 -17.05
CA ARG A 357 12.84 -15.57 -17.10
C ARG A 357 14.33 -15.61 -17.40
N PRO A 358 15.19 -16.02 -16.45
CA PRO A 358 16.62 -16.16 -16.67
C PRO A 358 16.90 -17.15 -17.80
N SER A 359 17.82 -16.81 -18.70
CA SER A 359 18.26 -17.74 -19.73
C SER A 359 19.12 -18.86 -19.11
N GLY A 360 18.69 -20.12 -19.22
CA GLY A 360 19.51 -21.31 -18.96
C GLY A 360 19.38 -21.97 -17.59
N VAL A 361 18.89 -21.26 -16.57
CA VAL A 361 18.56 -21.83 -15.25
C VAL A 361 17.17 -21.36 -14.87
N ASP A 362 16.25 -22.31 -14.64
CA ASP A 362 14.93 -21.97 -14.13
C ASP A 362 15.00 -21.81 -12.61
N ASP A 363 14.87 -20.57 -12.15
CA ASP A 363 14.78 -20.24 -10.72
C ASP A 363 13.29 -20.29 -10.32
N PRO A 364 12.80 -21.36 -9.65
CA PRO A 364 11.37 -21.52 -9.37
C PRO A 364 10.85 -20.50 -8.35
N LEU A 365 11.72 -20.03 -7.45
CA LEU A 365 11.42 -19.03 -6.43
C LEU A 365 12.37 -17.85 -6.60
N LYS A 366 11.85 -16.75 -7.14
CA LYS A 366 12.52 -15.46 -7.19
C LYS A 366 11.96 -14.62 -6.05
N LEU A 367 12.76 -14.36 -5.02
CA LEU A 367 12.34 -13.71 -3.78
C LEU A 367 13.09 -12.39 -3.60
N ALA A 368 12.57 -11.48 -2.76
CA ALA A 368 13.26 -10.26 -2.32
C ALA A 368 13.89 -9.46 -3.48
N GLU A 369 13.09 -9.21 -4.51
CA GLU A 369 13.51 -8.46 -5.70
C GLU A 369 13.70 -6.98 -5.42
N ALA A 370 14.73 -6.39 -6.03
CA ALA A 370 14.93 -4.96 -6.10
C ALA A 370 15.21 -4.54 -7.55
N TRP A 371 14.35 -3.68 -8.09
CA TRP A 371 14.45 -3.22 -9.47
C TRP A 371 15.38 -2.02 -9.58
N SER A 372 16.18 -1.97 -10.63
CA SER A 372 16.99 -0.79 -10.93
C SER A 372 16.08 0.40 -11.27
N PRO A 373 16.42 1.65 -10.88
CA PRO A 373 15.66 2.85 -11.23
C PRO A 373 15.56 3.09 -12.75
N THR A 374 16.49 2.51 -13.52
CA THR A 374 16.46 2.57 -14.99
C THR A 374 15.39 1.67 -15.62
N GLY A 375 14.80 0.76 -14.83
CA GLY A 375 13.87 -0.27 -15.29
C GLY A 375 14.47 -1.34 -16.21
N ARG A 376 15.80 -1.43 -16.28
CA ARG A 376 16.50 -2.37 -17.16
C ARG A 376 16.98 -3.64 -16.45
N GLN A 377 17.14 -3.59 -15.13
CA GLN A 377 17.75 -4.66 -14.35
C GLN A 377 16.96 -4.92 -13.06
N VAL A 378 17.16 -6.12 -12.51
CA VAL A 378 16.62 -6.56 -11.24
C VAL A 378 17.64 -7.46 -10.55
N ILE A 379 17.82 -7.29 -9.25
CA ILE A 379 18.44 -8.30 -8.40
C ILE A 379 17.33 -9.03 -7.64
N TYR A 380 17.45 -10.34 -7.48
CA TYR A 380 16.55 -11.12 -6.65
C TYR A 380 17.30 -12.30 -6.03
N GLN A 381 16.75 -12.85 -4.96
CA GLN A 381 17.21 -14.09 -4.37
C GLN A 381 16.58 -15.27 -5.11
N ALA A 382 17.42 -16.10 -5.75
CA ALA A 382 17.00 -17.38 -6.32
C ALA A 382 17.02 -18.44 -5.21
N ALA A 383 15.85 -18.91 -4.79
CA ALA A 383 15.73 -19.95 -3.77
C ALA A 383 15.49 -21.33 -4.39
N GLY A 384 16.47 -22.23 -4.28
CA GLY A 384 16.40 -23.59 -4.78
C GLY A 384 17.11 -24.56 -3.85
N ALA A 385 17.99 -25.39 -4.41
CA ALA A 385 18.93 -26.22 -3.62
C ALA A 385 19.93 -25.36 -2.83
N ASN A 386 20.34 -24.24 -3.43
CA ASN A 386 21.07 -23.16 -2.79
C ASN A 386 20.23 -21.88 -2.83
N ASN A 387 20.54 -20.92 -1.96
CA ASN A 387 19.97 -19.58 -2.01
C ASN A 387 21.05 -18.64 -2.57
N ASP A 388 20.96 -18.33 -3.85
CA ASP A 388 21.89 -17.43 -4.54
C ASP A 388 21.25 -16.04 -4.71
N LEU A 389 22.07 -15.02 -4.96
CA LEU A 389 21.58 -13.76 -5.52
C LEU A 389 21.82 -13.72 -7.03
N VAL A 390 20.81 -13.33 -7.79
CA VAL A 390 20.89 -13.25 -9.24
C VAL A 390 20.64 -11.82 -9.66
N LEU A 391 21.60 -11.24 -10.38
CA LEU A 391 21.46 -9.97 -11.05
C LEU A 391 21.16 -10.23 -12.53
N ALA A 392 20.02 -9.76 -13.01
CA ALA A 392 19.58 -10.00 -14.37
C ALA A 392 19.03 -8.72 -15.01
N GLN A 393 19.08 -8.66 -16.34
CA GLN A 393 18.28 -7.73 -17.11
C GLN A 393 16.81 -8.17 -17.10
N VAL A 394 15.88 -7.23 -17.23
CA VAL A 394 14.44 -7.51 -17.30
C VAL A 394 14.05 -8.39 -18.50
N ASN A 395 14.93 -8.50 -19.50
CA ASN A 395 14.74 -9.40 -20.63
C ASN A 395 15.12 -10.87 -20.33
N GLY A 396 15.64 -11.17 -19.14
CA GLY A 396 16.08 -12.51 -18.74
C GLY A 396 17.57 -12.78 -18.92
N THR A 397 18.36 -11.88 -19.49
CA THR A 397 19.82 -12.04 -19.56
C THR A 397 20.41 -11.92 -18.16
N VAL A 398 21.06 -12.98 -17.67
CA VAL A 398 21.77 -12.97 -16.38
C VAL A 398 23.08 -12.19 -16.54
N LEU A 399 23.29 -11.20 -15.69
CA LEU A 399 24.52 -10.42 -15.60
C LEU A 399 25.51 -11.04 -14.62
N ASP A 400 25.01 -11.49 -13.47
CA ASP A 400 25.83 -12.14 -12.45
C ASP A 400 24.99 -13.05 -11.55
N ARG A 401 25.65 -14.02 -10.90
CA ARG A 401 25.08 -14.88 -9.87
C ARG A 401 26.05 -14.97 -8.70
N LEU A 402 25.69 -14.33 -7.59
CA LEU A 402 26.49 -14.25 -6.38
C LEU A 402 26.18 -15.45 -5.49
N THR A 403 27.10 -16.42 -5.48
CA THR A 403 26.98 -17.67 -4.71
C THR A 403 27.76 -17.64 -3.40
N ASP A 404 28.58 -16.61 -3.19
CA ASP A 404 29.37 -16.37 -1.99
C ASP A 404 28.59 -15.65 -0.88
N LEU A 405 27.42 -15.11 -1.21
CA LEU A 405 26.49 -14.49 -0.28
C LEU A 405 25.28 -15.40 -0.03
N THR A 406 25.26 -16.01 1.14
CA THR A 406 24.17 -16.87 1.59
C THR A 406 23.29 -16.13 2.58
N PHE A 407 22.02 -15.99 2.22
CA PHE A 407 20.97 -15.45 3.08
C PHE A 407 19.88 -16.50 3.28
N ALA A 408 19.15 -16.38 4.39
CA ALA A 408 17.89 -17.11 4.56
C ALA A 408 16.89 -16.68 3.47
N ARG A 409 15.89 -17.52 3.16
CA ARG A 409 14.82 -17.13 2.22
C ARG A 409 14.12 -15.87 2.71
N TYR A 410 13.90 -14.90 1.83
CA TYR A 410 13.40 -13.55 2.16
C TYR A 410 14.32 -12.74 3.10
N GLY A 411 15.54 -13.20 3.36
CA GLY A 411 16.50 -12.57 4.29
C GLY A 411 17.41 -11.52 3.65
N VAL A 412 17.12 -11.08 2.42
CA VAL A 412 17.96 -10.18 1.62
C VAL A 412 17.28 -8.83 1.47
N ALA A 413 18.00 -7.76 1.77
CA ALA A 413 17.65 -6.42 1.31
C ALA A 413 18.66 -5.98 0.26
N ALA A 414 18.19 -5.36 -0.81
CA ALA A 414 19.05 -4.73 -1.78
C ALA A 414 18.45 -3.38 -2.18
N ASP A 415 19.31 -2.40 -2.40
CA ASP A 415 18.89 -1.10 -2.89
C ASP A 415 19.89 -0.53 -3.89
N TRP A 416 19.35 0.20 -4.87
CA TRP A 416 20.08 0.73 -6.00
C TRP A 416 20.39 2.21 -5.78
N SER A 417 21.55 2.67 -6.26
CA SER A 417 21.75 4.12 -6.37
C SER A 417 20.68 4.72 -7.30
N PRO A 418 20.26 5.98 -7.11
CA PRO A 418 19.29 6.64 -7.99
C PRO A 418 19.71 6.65 -9.48
N THR A 419 21.02 6.64 -9.75
CA THR A 419 21.63 6.53 -11.07
C THR A 419 21.63 5.11 -11.65
N GLY A 420 21.38 4.10 -10.83
CA GLY A 420 21.37 2.68 -11.22
C GLY A 420 22.75 2.07 -11.48
N ASP A 421 23.83 2.78 -11.16
CA ASP A 421 25.22 2.34 -11.37
C ASP A 421 25.81 1.55 -10.18
N ARG A 422 25.11 1.56 -9.03
CA ARG A 422 25.55 0.90 -7.80
C ARG A 422 24.44 0.13 -7.15
N LEU A 423 24.83 -0.90 -6.42
CA LEU A 423 23.95 -1.78 -5.67
C LEU A 423 24.53 -2.04 -4.29
N ALA A 424 23.73 -1.82 -3.26
CA ALA A 424 24.03 -2.19 -1.89
C ALA A 424 23.22 -3.44 -1.52
N ILE A 425 23.86 -4.42 -0.87
CA ILE A 425 23.25 -5.70 -0.51
C ILE A 425 23.43 -5.95 0.99
N GLY A 426 22.35 -6.15 1.71
CA GLY A 426 22.34 -6.39 3.15
C GLY A 426 21.36 -7.47 3.56
N GLY A 427 21.25 -7.67 4.86
CA GLY A 427 20.24 -8.55 5.45
C GLY A 427 18.90 -7.85 5.72
N LEU A 428 17.88 -8.65 6.03
CA LEU A 428 16.56 -8.21 6.54
C LEU A 428 16.30 -8.80 7.93
N VAL A 429 15.35 -8.20 8.67
CA VAL A 429 14.81 -8.73 9.94
C VAL A 429 15.90 -9.04 10.98
N GLY A 430 16.93 -8.18 11.04
CA GLY A 430 18.07 -8.36 11.94
C GLY A 430 19.01 -9.51 11.58
N GLN A 431 18.75 -10.27 10.51
CA GLN A 431 19.64 -11.31 10.01
C GLN A 431 20.62 -10.73 8.99
N CYS A 432 21.70 -10.13 9.49
CA CYS A 432 22.65 -9.38 8.67
C CYS A 432 24.04 -10.01 8.78
N PRO A 433 24.26 -11.15 8.09
CA PRO A 433 25.48 -11.95 8.26
C PRO A 433 26.74 -11.26 7.71
N TYR A 434 26.58 -10.24 6.88
CA TYR A 434 27.67 -9.56 6.20
C TYR A 434 27.84 -8.12 6.69
N GLY A 435 29.07 -7.62 6.57
CA GLY A 435 29.37 -6.19 6.64
C GLY A 435 28.85 -5.44 5.43
N ILE A 436 29.38 -4.25 5.21
CA ILE A 436 29.06 -3.42 4.05
C ILE A 436 29.42 -4.20 2.77
N ARG A 437 28.46 -4.27 1.85
CA ARG A 437 28.54 -4.88 0.53
C ARG A 437 27.95 -3.92 -0.47
N VAL A 438 28.82 -3.11 -1.08
CA VAL A 438 28.45 -2.16 -2.13
C VAL A 438 29.27 -2.47 -3.36
N GLY A 439 28.59 -2.66 -4.49
CA GLY A 439 29.23 -2.91 -5.77
C GLY A 439 28.75 -1.97 -6.86
N THR A 440 29.51 -1.95 -7.95
CA THR A 440 29.20 -1.22 -9.17
C THR A 440 28.74 -2.19 -10.23
N ILE A 441 27.83 -1.73 -11.08
CA ILE A 441 27.29 -2.52 -12.18
C ILE A 441 27.86 -1.97 -13.47
N SER A 442 28.38 -2.89 -14.29
CA SER A 442 28.87 -2.61 -15.63
C SER A 442 28.07 -3.42 -16.64
N GLU A 443 28.25 -3.12 -17.93
CA GLU A 443 27.63 -3.90 -19.00
C GLU A 443 28.04 -5.38 -18.97
N THR A 444 29.21 -5.69 -18.42
CA THR A 444 29.81 -7.03 -18.43
C THR A 444 29.75 -7.76 -17.09
N GLY A 445 29.12 -7.19 -16.05
CA GLY A 445 28.98 -7.85 -14.76
C GLY A 445 28.97 -6.90 -13.57
N PHE A 446 29.01 -7.49 -12.37
CA PHE A 446 28.97 -6.80 -11.08
C PHE A 446 30.28 -7.01 -10.31
N ALA A 447 30.72 -5.97 -9.59
CA ALA A 447 31.92 -6.07 -8.77
C ALA A 447 31.74 -5.30 -7.45
N PHE A 448 32.09 -5.94 -6.33
CA PHE A 448 32.13 -5.26 -5.04
C PHE A 448 33.28 -4.26 -4.96
N ASN A 449 32.97 -3.00 -4.66
CA ASN A 449 33.94 -1.94 -4.41
C ASN A 449 34.21 -1.79 -2.91
N ALA A 450 33.19 -2.00 -2.08
CA ALA A 450 33.31 -2.05 -0.63
C ALA A 450 32.83 -3.40 -0.10
N SER A 451 33.74 -4.10 0.57
CA SER A 451 33.49 -5.38 1.22
C SER A 451 34.14 -5.38 2.61
N SER A 452 33.36 -5.07 3.65
CA SER A 452 33.86 -5.16 5.04
C SER A 452 33.50 -6.50 5.68
N ASN A 453 34.37 -7.04 6.54
CA ASN A 453 34.10 -8.29 7.24
C ASN A 453 34.85 -8.42 8.59
N PRO A 454 34.15 -8.48 9.74
CA PRO A 454 32.91 -7.78 10.09
C PRO A 454 33.27 -6.44 10.78
N PRO A 455 32.50 -5.94 11.74
CA PRO A 455 31.45 -4.89 11.71
C PRO A 455 31.76 -3.50 11.09
N PRO A 456 30.71 -2.63 10.92
CA PRO A 456 29.29 -2.90 11.23
C PRO A 456 28.66 -3.86 10.22
N SER A 457 27.77 -4.74 10.69
CA SER A 457 26.90 -5.50 9.79
C SER A 457 25.94 -4.55 9.06
N MET A 458 25.49 -4.95 7.87
CA MET A 458 24.60 -4.13 7.05
C MET A 458 23.24 -4.80 6.88
N CYS A 459 22.21 -4.15 7.41
CA CYS A 459 20.81 -4.50 7.30
C CYS A 459 20.06 -3.36 6.61
N GLU A 460 19.12 -3.68 5.71
CA GLU A 460 18.23 -2.70 5.08
C GLU A 460 18.99 -1.47 4.53
N PRO A 461 19.93 -1.66 3.58
CA PRO A 461 20.60 -0.54 2.93
C PRO A 461 19.61 0.29 2.12
N ILE A 462 19.72 1.61 2.20
CA ILE A 462 18.88 2.58 1.47
C ILE A 462 19.76 3.75 1.01
N TYR A 463 19.87 3.97 -0.29
CA TYR A 463 20.55 5.12 -0.88
C TYR A 463 19.73 6.39 -0.69
N SER A 464 20.42 7.51 -0.50
CA SER A 464 19.76 8.82 -0.49
C SER A 464 19.21 9.14 -1.88
N PRO A 465 18.10 9.90 -1.99
CA PRO A 465 17.54 10.31 -3.28
C PRO A 465 18.53 11.07 -4.18
N ASP A 466 19.47 11.81 -3.58
CA ASP A 466 20.54 12.52 -4.30
C ASP A 466 21.75 11.63 -4.66
N GLY A 467 21.73 10.35 -4.26
CA GLY A 467 22.78 9.37 -4.53
C GLY A 467 24.12 9.61 -3.82
N ARG A 468 24.18 10.52 -2.83
CA ARG A 468 25.42 10.88 -2.13
C ARG A 468 25.74 9.98 -0.95
N PHE A 469 24.72 9.41 -0.32
CA PHE A 469 24.83 8.67 0.92
C PHE A 469 24.17 7.30 0.82
N LEU A 470 24.61 6.39 1.68
CA LEU A 470 23.99 5.10 1.91
C LEU A 470 23.68 4.99 3.40
N ALA A 471 22.40 4.93 3.76
CA ALA A 471 21.96 4.61 5.11
C ALA A 471 21.76 3.11 5.24
N PHE A 472 22.02 2.59 6.43
CA PHE A 472 21.65 1.23 6.77
C PHE A 472 21.56 1.10 8.28
N SER A 473 20.82 0.09 8.70
CA SER A 473 20.87 -0.33 10.10
C SER A 473 21.93 -1.41 10.27
N GLY A 474 22.56 -1.47 11.43
CA GLY A 474 23.69 -2.37 11.63
C GLY A 474 23.96 -2.67 13.08
N VAL A 475 24.64 -3.80 13.32
CA VAL A 475 25.12 -4.19 14.63
C VAL A 475 26.64 -4.17 14.60
N ASN A 476 27.25 -3.56 15.62
CA ASN A 476 28.70 -3.53 15.77
C ASN A 476 29.14 -4.18 17.08
N THR A 477 29.30 -5.50 17.05
CA THR A 477 29.70 -6.32 18.22
C THR A 477 31.13 -6.09 18.70
N ARG A 478 31.94 -5.25 18.01
CA ARG A 478 33.35 -4.97 18.37
C ARG A 478 33.60 -3.54 18.87
N ALA A 479 32.60 -2.66 18.86
CA ALA A 479 32.79 -1.29 19.31
C ALA A 479 32.87 -1.22 20.84
N ALA A 480 33.92 -0.57 21.38
CA ALA A 480 34.10 -0.37 22.82
C ALA A 480 32.93 0.35 23.52
N ASN A 481 32.11 1.08 22.74
CA ASN A 481 30.96 1.85 23.23
C ASN A 481 29.60 1.23 22.85
N ALA A 482 29.56 0.06 22.19
CA ALA A 482 28.33 -0.69 21.88
C ALA A 482 28.53 -2.23 22.02
N PRO A 483 28.99 -2.73 23.19
CA PRO A 483 29.17 -4.17 23.40
C PRO A 483 27.84 -4.95 23.60
N ASP A 484 26.69 -4.30 23.48
CA ASP A 484 25.35 -4.84 23.75
C ASP A 484 24.69 -5.55 22.57
N GLY A 485 25.28 -5.47 21.37
CA GLY A 485 24.69 -6.05 20.15
C GLY A 485 23.46 -5.30 19.64
N ARG A 486 23.28 -4.04 20.05
CA ARG A 486 22.16 -3.21 19.61
C ARG A 486 22.27 -2.85 18.12
N ARG A 487 21.10 -2.72 17.50
CA ARG A 487 20.95 -2.17 16.15
C ARG A 487 21.01 -0.64 16.21
N ASP A 488 21.93 -0.07 15.44
CA ASP A 488 22.09 1.37 15.27
C ASP A 488 21.93 1.74 13.79
N ILE A 489 21.77 3.03 13.51
CA ILE A 489 21.77 3.57 12.15
C ILE A 489 23.16 4.09 11.80
N TYR A 490 23.64 3.64 10.65
CA TYR A 490 24.89 4.04 10.05
C TYR A 490 24.61 4.78 8.74
N VAL A 491 25.40 5.81 8.47
CA VAL A 491 25.42 6.47 7.17
C VAL A 491 26.83 6.44 6.62
N ALA A 492 26.98 5.92 5.42
CA ALA A 492 28.22 5.89 4.65
C ALA A 492 28.12 6.82 3.43
N GLN A 493 29.26 7.06 2.78
CA GLN A 493 29.25 7.58 1.42
C GLN A 493 28.56 6.56 0.49
N ALA A 494 28.05 7.01 -0.65
CA ALA A 494 27.42 6.12 -1.64
C ALA A 494 28.33 5.01 -2.20
N THR A 495 29.63 5.00 -1.88
CA THR A 495 30.57 3.91 -2.19
C THR A 495 30.56 2.80 -1.14
N GLY A 496 29.85 2.99 -0.02
CA GLY A 496 29.91 2.14 1.17
C GLY A 496 31.04 2.48 2.14
N PHE A 497 31.95 3.40 1.80
CA PHE A 497 33.06 3.78 2.68
C PHE A 497 32.69 4.87 3.69
N GLY A 498 33.44 4.92 4.78
CA GLY A 498 33.34 6.01 5.77
C GLY A 498 32.04 5.99 6.59
N ALA A 499 31.49 4.80 6.86
CA ALA A 499 30.27 4.65 7.66
C ALA A 499 30.43 5.27 9.06
N VAL A 500 29.49 6.12 9.45
CA VAL A 500 29.41 6.77 10.76
C VAL A 500 28.13 6.33 11.46
N ASN A 501 28.21 6.00 12.75
CA ASN A 501 27.04 5.67 13.57
C ASN A 501 26.34 6.96 14.05
N LEU A 502 25.07 7.15 13.66
CA LEU A 502 24.28 8.34 13.99
C LEU A 502 23.48 8.21 15.29
N THR A 503 23.32 6.99 15.82
CA THR A 503 22.44 6.69 16.96
C THR A 503 23.16 6.11 18.17
N ALA A 504 24.49 6.03 18.14
CA ALA A 504 25.31 5.47 19.22
C ALA A 504 24.98 6.03 20.62
N ASN A 505 24.61 7.31 20.70
CA ASN A 505 24.28 8.00 21.95
C ASN A 505 22.80 7.93 22.37
N LEU A 506 21.97 7.18 21.64
CA LEU A 506 20.61 6.84 22.05
C LEU A 506 20.62 5.56 22.88
N LEU A 507 19.59 5.30 23.68
CA LEU A 507 19.53 4.14 24.58
C LEU A 507 18.36 3.19 24.29
N GLY A 508 17.50 3.52 23.32
CA GLY A 508 16.33 2.75 22.93
C GLY A 508 16.53 1.83 21.73
N GLU A 509 15.45 1.19 21.31
CA GLU A 509 15.39 0.39 20.08
C GLU A 509 15.26 1.30 18.86
N ILE A 510 16.12 1.10 17.86
CA ILE A 510 16.21 1.95 16.69
C ILE A 510 15.68 1.25 15.45
N GLU A 511 14.80 1.93 14.73
CA GLU A 511 14.24 1.50 13.44
C GLU A 511 14.48 2.55 12.36
N LEU A 512 15.16 2.17 11.28
CA LEU A 512 15.36 3.01 10.12
C LEU A 512 14.09 3.05 9.28
N LEU A 513 13.55 4.24 9.01
CA LEU A 513 12.41 4.40 8.09
C LEU A 513 12.85 4.76 6.66
N GLY A 514 14.03 5.36 6.51
CA GLY A 514 14.60 5.71 5.21
C GLY A 514 15.00 7.18 5.12
N TRP A 515 14.95 7.73 3.91
CA TRP A 515 15.30 9.11 3.61
C TRP A 515 14.04 9.95 3.42
N VAL A 516 14.12 11.22 3.80
CA VAL A 516 13.06 12.21 3.62
C VAL A 516 13.63 13.53 3.11
N GLY A 517 12.87 14.18 2.23
CA GLY A 517 13.29 15.43 1.60
C GLY A 517 14.51 15.26 0.70
N GLY A 518 15.13 16.38 0.37
CA GLY A 518 16.15 16.50 -0.66
C GLY A 518 15.58 16.94 -2.01
N PRO A 519 16.46 17.36 -2.94
CA PRO A 519 16.11 17.85 -4.26
C PRO A 519 15.64 16.74 -5.22
#